data_AF-A0A7S2MD10-F1
#
_entry.id   AF-A0A7S2MD10-F1
#
_cell.length_a   1.000
_cell.length_b   1.000
_cell.length_c   1.000
_cell.angle_alpha   90.00
_cell.angle_beta   90.00
_cell.angle_gamma   90.00
#
_symmetry.space_group_name_H-M   'P 1'
#
loop_
_entity.id
_entity.type
_entity.pdbx_description
1 polymer ?
#
loop_
_entity_poly.entity_id
_entity_poly.type
_entity_poly.pdbx_seq_one_letter_code
_entity_poly.pdbx_strand_id
1 'polypeptide(L)'
;MNRMLLRQAFTTRFGTDWVVHEASTAEEALAALSTGHGFHLAILDEIYSDFCEAGMRGSDVIRHVRQREEANCEARLPVIACTGLASQDVARLRALGADDIWDKPFPSPRDGSMQRRVAKLMPSFVL
;
A
#
# COMPACT_ATOMS: atom_id res chain seq x y z
N MET A 1 -1.92 9.23 7.02
CA MET A 1 -1.26 9.32 5.69
C MET A 1 -1.86 10.47 4.88
N ASN A 2 -1.06 11.26 4.13
CA ASN A 2 -1.59 12.34 3.29
C ASN A 2 -2.11 11.80 1.93
N ARG A 3 -3.39 11.41 1.91
CA ARG A 3 -4.07 10.81 0.75
C ARG A 3 -4.13 11.76 -0.46
N MET A 4 -4.34 13.05 -0.23
CA MET A 4 -4.38 14.06 -1.30
C MET A 4 -3.07 14.12 -2.08
N LEU A 5 -1.93 14.08 -1.37
CA LEU A 5 -0.61 14.07 -2.01
C LEU A 5 -0.41 12.78 -2.81
N LEU A 6 -0.73 11.61 -2.26
CA LEU A 6 -0.62 10.35 -2.99
C LEU A 6 -1.52 10.33 -4.22
N ARG A 7 -2.78 10.72 -4.09
CA ARG A 7 -3.71 10.85 -5.23
C ARG A 7 -3.10 11.74 -6.31
N GLN A 8 -2.64 12.93 -5.95
CA GLN A 8 -2.00 13.85 -6.90
C GLN A 8 -0.74 13.24 -7.53
N ALA A 9 0.11 12.57 -6.74
CA ALA A 9 1.31 11.93 -7.25
C ALA A 9 0.98 10.90 -8.34
N PHE A 10 0.06 9.98 -8.05
CA PHE A 10 -0.29 8.91 -8.99
C PHE A 10 -1.04 9.41 -10.22
N THR A 11 -1.93 10.39 -10.10
CA THR A 11 -2.71 10.90 -11.25
C THR A 11 -1.99 11.95 -12.09
N THR A 12 -0.91 12.57 -11.58
CA THR A 12 -0.21 13.65 -12.32
C THR A 12 1.25 13.37 -12.62
N ARG A 13 1.91 12.47 -11.88
CA ARG A 13 3.37 12.24 -11.99
C ARG A 13 3.76 10.82 -12.40
N PHE A 14 2.88 9.85 -12.23
CA PHE A 14 3.11 8.47 -12.66
C PHE A 14 2.59 8.18 -14.07
N GLY A 15 1.57 8.93 -14.51
CA GLY A 15 0.94 8.80 -15.83
C GLY A 15 -0.56 9.10 -15.74
N THR A 16 -1.24 9.18 -16.88
CA THR A 16 -2.69 9.43 -16.96
C THR A 16 -3.54 8.19 -16.68
N ASP A 17 -2.92 7.01 -16.72
CA ASP A 17 -3.65 5.73 -16.74
C ASP A 17 -3.87 5.15 -15.33
N TRP A 18 -3.38 5.85 -14.30
CA TRP A 18 -3.56 5.45 -12.91
C TRP A 18 -4.92 5.90 -12.38
N VAL A 19 -5.74 4.93 -11.97
CA VAL A 19 -6.98 5.16 -11.22
C VAL A 19 -6.71 4.94 -9.74
N VAL A 20 -6.96 5.97 -8.92
CA VAL A 20 -6.77 5.90 -7.46
C VAL A 20 -8.11 5.68 -6.77
N HIS A 21 -8.23 4.55 -6.08
CA HIS A 21 -9.31 4.28 -5.13
C HIS A 21 -8.82 4.58 -3.72
N GLU A 22 -9.58 5.38 -2.97
CA GLU A 22 -9.23 5.77 -1.61
C GLU A 22 -10.13 5.07 -0.61
N ALA A 23 -9.53 4.44 0.39
CA ALA A 23 -10.20 3.98 1.59
C ALA A 23 -9.87 4.91 2.76
N SER A 24 -10.82 5.10 3.66
CA SER A 24 -10.68 5.87 4.90
C SER A 24 -10.33 5.01 6.09
N THR A 25 -10.54 3.70 6.03
CA THR A 25 -10.12 2.78 7.09
C THR A 25 -9.50 1.50 6.50
N ALA A 26 -8.85 0.72 7.35
CA ALA A 26 -8.29 -0.58 6.96
C ALA A 26 -9.40 -1.57 6.58
N GLU A 27 -10.56 -1.50 7.22
CA GLU A 27 -11.73 -2.31 6.91
C GLU A 27 -12.30 -1.96 5.53
N GLU A 28 -12.41 -0.67 5.20
CA GLU A 28 -12.82 -0.24 3.85
C GLU A 28 -11.82 -0.71 2.79
N ALA A 29 -10.52 -0.62 3.09
CA ALA A 29 -9.47 -1.11 2.19
C ALA A 29 -9.58 -2.63 1.97
N LEU A 30 -9.78 -3.40 3.03
CA LEU A 30 -9.94 -4.85 2.95
C LEU A 30 -11.21 -5.23 2.15
N ALA A 31 -12.31 -4.52 2.37
CA ALA A 31 -13.54 -4.73 1.61
C ALA A 31 -13.31 -4.47 0.11
N ALA A 32 -12.66 -3.36 -0.26
CA ALA A 32 -12.35 -3.02 -1.65
C ALA A 32 -11.42 -4.05 -2.30
N LEU A 33 -10.41 -4.53 -1.59
CA LEU A 33 -9.50 -5.58 -2.08
C LEU A 33 -10.23 -6.92 -2.26
N SER A 34 -11.25 -7.20 -1.44
CA SER A 34 -12.02 -8.45 -1.46
C SER A 34 -13.06 -8.52 -2.58
N THR A 35 -13.57 -7.39 -3.07
CA THR A 35 -14.65 -7.34 -4.09
C THR A 35 -14.19 -7.61 -5.52
N GLY A 36 -12.97 -8.11 -5.73
CA GLY A 36 -12.49 -8.54 -7.05
C GLY A 36 -12.04 -7.39 -7.96
N HIS A 37 -11.82 -6.19 -7.42
CA HIS A 37 -11.10 -5.15 -8.16
C HIS A 37 -9.63 -5.57 -8.34
N GLY A 38 -9.19 -5.72 -9.59
CA GLY A 38 -7.79 -6.00 -9.93
C GLY A 38 -6.92 -4.78 -9.67
N PHE A 39 -6.53 -4.56 -8.42
CA PHE A 39 -5.56 -3.55 -8.07
C PHE A 39 -4.16 -3.99 -8.52
N HIS A 40 -3.36 -3.05 -8.99
CA HIS A 40 -1.95 -3.32 -9.33
C HIS A 40 -1.01 -2.98 -8.17
N LEU A 41 -1.47 -2.18 -7.20
CA LEU A 41 -0.69 -1.71 -6.07
C LEU A 41 -1.64 -1.32 -4.94
N ALA A 42 -1.32 -1.73 -3.71
CA ALA A 42 -1.94 -1.21 -2.50
C ALA A 42 -0.93 -0.41 -1.68
N ILE A 43 -1.34 0.76 -1.19
CA ILE A 43 -0.58 1.58 -0.25
C ILE A 43 -1.41 1.71 1.02
N LEU A 44 -0.91 1.15 2.12
CA LEU A 44 -1.66 1.01 3.36
C LEU A 44 -0.98 1.80 4.48
N ASP A 45 -1.75 2.58 5.22
CA ASP A 45 -1.26 3.20 6.44
C ASP A 45 -1.24 2.16 7.58
N GLU A 46 -0.13 2.03 8.29
CA GLU A 46 -0.01 1.08 9.41
C GLU A 46 -0.82 1.51 10.63
N ILE A 47 -0.91 2.83 10.86
CA ILE A 47 -1.69 3.42 11.95
C ILE A 47 -2.47 4.60 11.38
N TYR A 48 -3.79 4.45 11.35
CA TYR A 48 -4.70 5.47 10.82
C TYR A 48 -5.00 6.58 11.85
N SER A 49 -4.99 6.27 13.15
CA SER A 49 -5.22 7.24 14.22
C SER A 49 -4.47 6.85 15.48
N ASP A 50 -3.78 7.80 16.10
CA ASP A 50 -3.09 7.62 17.39
C ASP A 50 -4.07 7.48 18.57
N PHE A 51 -5.37 7.75 18.35
CA PHE A 51 -6.40 7.81 19.39
C PHE A 51 -7.35 6.61 19.42
N CYS A 52 -7.19 5.64 18.52
CA CYS A 52 -8.09 4.51 18.40
C CYS A 52 -7.28 3.22 18.29
N GLU A 53 -6.99 2.61 19.44
CA GLU A 53 -6.34 1.29 19.52
C GLU A 53 -7.26 0.16 19.00
N ALA A 54 -8.55 0.43 18.81
CA ALA A 54 -9.56 -0.56 18.44
C ALA A 54 -9.78 -0.71 16.91
N GLY A 55 -9.13 0.12 16.08
CA GLY A 55 -9.27 0.04 14.62
C GLY A 55 -8.32 -0.97 13.99
N MET A 56 -8.75 -1.59 12.88
CA MET A 56 -7.88 -2.50 12.12
C MET A 56 -6.64 -1.74 11.61
N ARG A 57 -5.46 -2.38 11.69
CA ARG A 57 -4.19 -1.80 11.23
C ARG A 57 -3.92 -2.17 9.78
N GLY A 58 -3.06 -1.42 9.11
CA GLY A 58 -2.60 -1.78 7.75
C GLY A 58 -1.99 -3.18 7.70
N SER A 59 -1.22 -3.55 8.73
CA SER A 59 -0.66 -4.90 8.91
C SER A 59 -1.68 -6.02 8.98
N ASP A 60 -2.90 -5.75 9.45
CA ASP A 60 -3.97 -6.75 9.43
C ASP A 60 -4.50 -6.95 8.01
N VAL A 61 -4.66 -5.87 7.23
CA VAL A 61 -5.03 -5.97 5.81
C VAL A 61 -3.98 -6.75 5.02
N ILE A 62 -2.68 -6.46 5.24
CA ILE A 62 -1.58 -7.21 4.61
C ILE A 62 -1.72 -8.71 4.88
N ARG A 63 -1.93 -9.09 6.14
CA ARG A 63 -2.08 -10.50 6.53
C ARG A 63 -3.26 -11.16 5.81
N HIS A 64 -4.42 -10.51 5.75
CA HIS A 64 -5.59 -11.03 5.06
C HIS A 64 -5.37 -11.18 3.55
N VAL A 65 -4.72 -10.20 2.92
CA VAL A 65 -4.36 -10.27 1.49
C VAL A 65 -3.46 -11.47 1.24
N ARG A 66 -2.39 -11.67 2.03
CA ARG A 66 -1.48 -12.80 1.84
C ARG A 66 -2.14 -14.15 2.08
N GLN A 67 -2.97 -14.27 3.11
CA GLN A 67 -3.72 -15.51 3.37
C GLN A 67 -4.67 -15.86 2.23
N ARG A 68 -5.35 -14.86 1.67
CA ARG A 68 -6.23 -15.07 0.52
C ARG A 68 -5.44 -15.46 -0.73
N GLU A 69 -4.35 -14.76 -1.02
CA GLU A 69 -3.48 -15.08 -2.16
C GLU A 69 -3.02 -16.54 -2.12
N GLU A 70 -2.60 -17.01 -0.93
CA GLU A 70 -2.21 -18.40 -0.71
C GLU A 70 -3.39 -19.37 -0.83
N ALA A 71 -4.52 -19.09 -0.18
CA ALA A 71 -5.69 -19.98 -0.17
C ALA A 71 -6.33 -20.15 -1.55
N ASN A 72 -6.30 -19.11 -2.38
CA ASN A 72 -6.96 -19.07 -3.69
C ASN A 72 -5.97 -19.22 -4.87
N CYS A 73 -4.67 -19.38 -4.60
CA CYS A 73 -3.61 -19.34 -5.62
C CYS A 73 -3.66 -18.07 -6.50
N GLU A 74 -3.94 -16.92 -5.91
CA GLU A 74 -4.01 -15.65 -6.64
C GLU A 74 -2.60 -15.08 -6.90
N ALA A 75 -2.48 -14.27 -7.95
CA ALA A 75 -1.27 -13.51 -8.20
C ALA A 75 -1.01 -12.51 -7.06
N ARG A 76 0.26 -12.34 -6.70
CA ARG A 76 0.67 -11.47 -5.59
C ARG A 76 0.41 -10.00 -5.95
N LEU A 77 -0.38 -9.32 -5.13
CA LEU A 77 -0.56 -7.87 -5.14
C LEU A 77 0.65 -7.20 -4.48
N PRO A 78 1.34 -6.27 -5.16
CA PRO A 78 2.33 -5.43 -4.52
C PRO A 78 1.71 -4.57 -3.41
N VAL A 79 2.26 -4.64 -2.20
CA VAL A 79 1.79 -3.88 -1.04
C VAL A 79 2.90 -3.03 -0.44
N ILE A 80 2.63 -1.74 -0.28
CA ILE A 80 3.48 -0.76 0.39
C ILE A 80 2.86 -0.40 1.73
N ALA A 81 3.56 -0.67 2.82
CA ALA A 81 3.16 -0.22 4.15
C ALA A 81 3.75 1.17 4.46
N CYS A 82 2.92 2.09 4.94
CA CYS A 82 3.33 3.42 5.38
C CYS A 82 3.32 3.49 6.91
N THR A 83 4.43 3.83 7.54
CA THR A 83 4.54 3.96 9.01
C THR A 83 5.30 5.23 9.38
N GLY A 84 5.11 5.77 10.59
CA GLY A 84 5.94 6.86 11.12
C GLY A 84 7.13 6.39 11.97
N LEU A 85 7.30 5.07 12.12
CA LEU A 85 8.33 4.44 12.93
C LEU A 85 9.01 3.30 12.15
N ALA A 86 9.44 3.56 10.91
CA ALA A 86 9.96 2.50 10.04
C ALA A 86 11.13 1.71 10.67
N SER A 87 12.02 2.36 11.42
CA SER A 87 13.14 1.67 12.09
C SER A 87 12.70 0.57 13.05
N GLN A 88 11.50 0.66 13.64
CA GLN A 88 10.96 -0.30 14.58
C GLN A 88 10.03 -1.32 13.88
N ASP A 89 9.28 -0.86 12.88
CA ASP A 89 8.24 -1.66 12.23
C ASP A 89 8.71 -2.46 11.02
N VAL A 90 9.85 -2.12 10.40
CA VAL A 90 10.24 -2.70 9.10
C VAL A 90 10.34 -4.22 9.14
N ALA A 91 10.98 -4.80 10.16
CA ALA A 91 11.13 -6.25 10.26
C ALA A 91 9.77 -6.95 10.39
N ARG A 92 8.89 -6.40 11.23
CA ARG A 92 7.53 -6.92 11.45
C ARG A 92 6.68 -6.82 10.18
N LEU A 93 6.67 -5.66 9.52
CA LEU A 93 5.87 -5.43 8.32
C LEU A 93 6.33 -6.30 7.13
N ARG A 94 7.64 -6.50 6.97
CA ARG A 94 8.17 -7.46 5.98
C ARG A 94 7.77 -8.88 6.29
N ALA A 95 7.86 -9.31 7.55
CA ALA A 95 7.48 -10.65 7.97
C ALA A 95 5.99 -10.94 7.71
N LEU A 96 5.14 -9.91 7.78
CA LEU A 96 3.72 -10.01 7.43
C LEU A 96 3.46 -10.00 5.92
N GLY A 97 4.46 -9.66 5.10
CA GLY A 97 4.39 -9.74 3.65
C GLY A 97 4.28 -8.40 2.93
N ALA A 98 4.61 -7.27 3.55
CA ALA A 98 4.79 -6.01 2.82
C ALA A 98 5.98 -6.13 1.84
N ASP A 99 5.80 -5.66 0.60
CA ASP A 99 6.85 -5.71 -0.43
C ASP A 99 7.74 -4.46 -0.38
N ASP A 100 7.20 -3.33 0.08
CA ASP A 100 7.99 -2.14 0.43
C ASP A 100 7.42 -1.43 1.67
N ILE A 101 8.27 -0.65 2.34
CA ILE A 101 7.89 0.12 3.54
C ILE A 101 8.33 1.56 3.39
N TRP A 102 7.38 2.49 3.45
CA TRP A 102 7.61 3.92 3.40
C TRP A 102 7.51 4.49 4.80
N ASP A 103 8.62 5.07 5.28
CA ASP A 103 8.57 5.91 6.47
C ASP A 103 7.81 7.20 6.16
N LYS A 104 7.23 7.85 7.17
CA LYS A 104 6.57 9.16 7.03
C LYS A 104 7.57 10.26 7.40
N PRO A 105 7.75 11.29 6.55
CA PRO A 105 7.07 11.51 5.27
C PRO A 105 7.52 10.51 4.20
N PHE A 106 6.56 10.00 3.42
CA PHE A 106 6.84 9.06 2.34
C PHE A 106 7.71 9.68 1.24
N PRO A 107 8.34 8.86 0.38
CA PRO A 107 9.20 9.32 -0.72
C PRO A 107 8.56 10.42 -1.54
N SER A 108 9.37 11.36 -2.03
CA SER A 108 8.88 12.51 -2.79
C SER A 108 8.50 12.10 -4.21
N PRO A 109 7.33 12.53 -4.72
CA PRO A 109 6.99 12.37 -6.13
C PRO A 109 7.68 13.42 -7.02
N ARG A 110 8.32 14.44 -6.43
CA ARG A 110 8.96 15.55 -7.17
C ARG A 110 10.39 15.25 -7.62
N ASP A 111 11.11 14.40 -6.89
CA ASP A 111 12.50 14.03 -7.19
C ASP A 111 12.62 12.62 -7.81
N GLY A 112 11.49 12.01 -8.15
CA GLY A 112 11.40 10.67 -8.72
C GLY A 112 11.62 9.53 -7.73
N SER A 113 11.86 9.79 -6.43
CA SER A 113 12.14 8.73 -5.45
C SER A 113 10.94 7.81 -5.24
N MET A 114 9.72 8.35 -5.23
CA MET A 114 8.51 7.54 -5.19
C MET A 114 8.38 6.64 -6.42
N GLN A 115 8.57 7.20 -7.62
CA GLN A 115 8.49 6.50 -8.90
C GLN A 115 9.50 5.35 -8.97
N ARG A 116 10.75 5.60 -8.57
CA ARG A 116 11.79 4.57 -8.53
C ARG A 116 11.47 3.43 -7.58
N ARG A 117 10.77 3.70 -6.47
CA ARG A 117 10.38 2.64 -5.51
C ARG A 117 9.22 1.81 -6.04
N VAL A 118 8.17 2.46 -6.54
CA VAL A 118 7.03 1.76 -7.16
C VAL A 118 7.47 0.95 -8.38
N ALA A 119 8.34 1.49 -9.24
CA ALA A 119 8.84 0.79 -10.42
C ALA A 119 9.61 -0.50 -10.10
N LYS A 120 10.19 -0.63 -8.90
CA LYS A 120 10.83 -1.88 -8.46
C LYS A 120 9.83 -2.97 -8.09
N LEU A 121 8.58 -2.59 -7.78
CA LEU A 121 7.52 -3.49 -7.36
C LEU A 121 6.62 -3.91 -8.52
N MET A 122 6.57 -3.09 -9.57
CA MET A 122 5.87 -3.45 -10.81
C MET A 122 6.87 -4.19 -11.70
N PRO A 123 6.81 -5.53 -11.84
CA PRO A 123 7.57 -6.17 -12.91
C PRO A 123 7.15 -5.53 -14.23
N SER A 124 8.11 -5.24 -15.12
CA SER A 124 7.83 -4.73 -16.45
C SER A 124 6.72 -5.57 -17.06
N PHE A 125 5.53 -4.99 -17.24
CA PHE A 125 4.51 -5.61 -18.07
C PHE A 125 5.16 -5.84 -19.42
N VAL A 126 5.44 -7.10 -19.74
CA VAL A 126 5.72 -7.49 -21.12
C VAL A 126 4.38 -7.24 -21.82
N LEU A 127 4.30 -6.11 -22.51
CA LEU A 127 3.29 -5.85 -23.53
C LEU A 127 3.48 -6.87 -24.67
#